data_AF-A0AAD0AMD1-F1
#
_entry.id   AF-A0AAD0AMD1-F1
#
_cell.length_a   1.000
_cell.length_b   1.000
_cell.length_c   1.000
_cell.angle_alpha   90.00
_cell.angle_beta   90.00
_cell.angle_gamma   90.00
#
_symmetry.space_group_name_H-M   'P 1'
#
loop_
_entity.id
_entity.type
_entity.pdbx_description
1 polymer ?
#
loop_
_entity_poly.entity_id
_entity_poly.type
_entity_poly.pdbx_seq_one_letter_code
_entity_poly.pdbx_strand_id
1 'polypeptide(L)'
;MFWKLLGAVSLFNLLKSNENKNNNLECEIEKLEEKIGNIEKEQKKSKLKREIRSLKYRISEIDKEIYEGDLSVEDPYFHSLCEEVTPLELELLELEFELEKLEDY
;
A
#
# COMPACT_ATOMS: atom_id res chain seq x y z
N MET A 1 9.75 -47.28 43.13
CA MET A 1 9.12 -45.95 43.04
C MET A 1 9.98 -44.91 42.30
N PHE A 2 11.31 -44.92 42.44
CA PHE A 2 12.24 -43.95 41.84
C PHE A 2 12.08 -43.73 40.31
N TRP A 3 12.01 -44.81 39.53
CA TRP A 3 11.88 -44.73 38.06
C TRP A 3 10.59 -44.05 37.57
N LYS A 4 9.49 -44.15 38.35
CA LYS A 4 8.23 -43.47 38.02
C LYS A 4 8.32 -41.95 38.22
N LEU A 5 9.02 -41.51 39.27
CA LEU A 5 9.27 -40.09 39.54
C LEU A 5 10.19 -39.46 38.50
N LEU A 6 11.27 -40.14 38.13
CA LEU A 6 12.18 -39.70 37.05
C LEU A 6 11.45 -39.57 35.70
N GLY A 7 10.59 -40.53 35.36
CA GLY A 7 9.76 -40.45 34.15
C GLY A 7 8.81 -39.25 34.15
N ALA A 8 8.15 -38.96 35.27
CA ALA A 8 7.23 -37.83 35.39
C ALA A 8 7.93 -36.46 35.27
N VAL A 9 9.13 -36.30 35.86
CA VAL A 9 9.92 -35.07 35.75
C VAL A 9 10.39 -34.82 34.31
N SER A 10 10.80 -35.88 33.60
CA SER A 10 11.19 -35.78 32.19
C SER A 10 10.02 -35.34 31.29
N LEU A 11 8.83 -35.92 31.49
CA LEU A 11 7.60 -35.53 30.79
C LEU A 11 7.21 -34.07 31.07
N PHE A 12 7.30 -33.63 32.33
CA PHE A 12 7.00 -32.24 32.70
C PHE A 12 7.94 -31.25 32.03
N ASN A 13 9.25 -31.53 32.00
CA ASN A 13 10.21 -30.68 31.31
C ASN A 13 9.99 -30.63 29.79
N LEU A 14 9.59 -31.74 29.18
CA LEU A 14 9.20 -31.80 27.77
C LEU A 14 7.97 -30.96 27.48
N LEU A 15 6.92 -31.09 28.30
CA LEU A 15 5.69 -30.29 28.17
C LEU A 15 6.00 -28.80 28.29
N LYS A 16 6.76 -28.40 29.32
CA LYS A 16 7.17 -27.00 29.53
C LYS A 16 8.04 -26.47 28.38
N SER A 17 8.94 -27.29 27.84
CA SER A 17 9.76 -26.90 26.68
C SER A 17 8.92 -26.69 25.43
N ASN A 18 7.93 -27.56 25.19
CA ASN A 18 7.02 -27.44 24.06
C ASN A 18 6.09 -26.23 24.20
N GLU A 19 5.56 -25.97 25.39
CA GLU A 19 4.75 -24.79 25.68
C GLU A 19 5.54 -23.50 25.41
N ASN A 20 6.79 -23.42 25.88
CA ASN A 20 7.65 -22.28 25.60
C ASN A 20 7.93 -22.08 24.10
N LYS A 21 8.13 -23.18 23.35
CA LYS A 21 8.32 -23.12 21.89
C LYS A 21 7.06 -22.64 21.18
N ASN A 22 5.89 -23.12 21.59
CA ASN A 22 4.62 -22.69 21.03
C ASN A 22 4.40 -21.18 21.25
N ASN A 23 4.64 -20.69 22.46
CA ASN A 23 4.52 -19.25 22.75
C ASN A 23 5.50 -18.40 21.92
N ASN A 24 6.72 -18.90 21.68
CA ASN A 24 7.68 -18.21 20.80
C ASN A 24 7.19 -18.19 19.34
N LEU A 25 6.62 -19.29 18.85
CA LEU A 25 6.07 -19.37 17.50
C LEU A 25 4.86 -18.45 17.33
N GLU A 26 3.97 -18.37 18.32
CA GLU A 26 2.84 -17.41 18.31
C GLU A 26 3.34 -15.96 18.19
N CYS A 27 4.36 -15.59 18.97
CA CYS A 27 4.96 -14.26 18.88
C CYS A 27 5.64 -14.00 17.52
N GLU A 28 6.27 -15.02 16.92
CA GLU A 28 6.84 -14.90 15.58
C GLU A 28 5.76 -14.75 14.50
N ILE A 29 4.62 -15.43 14.64
CA ILE A 29 3.46 -15.29 13.74
C ILE A 29 2.93 -13.86 13.80
N GLU A 30 2.67 -13.32 14.99
CA GLU A 30 2.19 -11.92 15.15
C GLU A 30 3.13 -10.91 14.47
N LYS A 31 4.45 -11.07 14.66
CA LYS A 31 5.45 -10.21 14.01
C LYS A 31 5.46 -10.34 12.49
N LEU A 32 5.21 -11.54 11.96
CA LEU A 32 5.15 -11.77 10.53
C LEU A 32 3.86 -11.19 9.94
N GLU A 33 2.73 -11.32 10.62
CA GLU A 33 1.45 -10.71 10.23
C GLU A 33 1.56 -9.19 10.18
N GLU A 34 2.17 -8.56 11.18
CA GLU A 34 2.44 -7.10 11.18
C GLU A 34 3.33 -6.69 10.00
N LYS A 35 4.40 -7.45 9.73
CA LYS A 35 5.30 -7.18 8.60
C LYS A 35 4.59 -7.30 7.26
N ILE A 36 3.73 -8.31 7.09
CA ILE A 36 2.96 -8.49 5.86
C ILE A 36 2.02 -7.30 5.65
N GLY A 37 1.28 -6.88 6.68
CA GLY A 37 0.40 -5.72 6.59
C GLY A 37 1.16 -4.43 6.21
N ASN A 38 2.33 -4.21 6.78
CA ASN A 38 3.19 -3.07 6.41
C ASN A 38 3.68 -3.14 4.95
N ILE A 39 4.05 -4.33 4.48
CA ILE A 39 4.48 -4.54 3.09
C ILE A 39 3.33 -4.26 2.12
N GLU A 40 2.13 -4.76 2.40
CA GLU A 40 0.96 -4.53 1.55
C GLU A 40 0.60 -3.04 1.46
N LYS A 41 0.68 -2.33 2.60
CA LYS A 41 0.47 -0.87 2.65
C LYS A 41 1.50 -0.12 1.80
N GLU A 42 2.79 -0.44 1.93
CA GLU A 42 3.85 0.19 1.14
C GLU A 42 3.75 -0.13 -0.36
N GLN A 43 3.34 -1.36 -0.71
CA GLN A 43 3.09 -1.72 -2.11
C GLN A 43 1.94 -0.90 -2.70
N LYS A 44 0.83 -0.76 -1.98
CA LYS A 44 -0.30 0.06 -2.39
C LYS A 44 0.11 1.53 -2.56
N LYS A 45 0.85 2.08 -1.59
CA LYS A 45 1.39 3.43 -1.62
C LYS A 45 2.29 3.68 -2.84
N SER A 46 3.20 2.74 -3.12
CA SER A 46 4.12 2.81 -4.26
C SER A 46 3.38 2.80 -5.60
N LYS A 47 2.32 1.97 -5.71
CA LYS A 47 1.46 1.90 -6.89
C LYS A 47 0.74 3.24 -7.13
N LEU A 48 0.06 3.78 -6.12
CA LEU A 48 -0.64 5.06 -6.21
C LEU A 48 0.31 6.19 -6.61
N LYS A 49 1.50 6.28 -5.99
CA LYS A 49 2.51 7.30 -6.34
C LYS A 49 2.96 7.22 -7.80
N ARG A 50 2.98 6.02 -8.39
CA ARG A 50 3.33 5.84 -9.81
C ARG A 50 2.19 6.32 -10.72
N GLU A 51 0.95 5.96 -10.40
CA GLU A 51 -0.24 6.36 -11.16
C GLU A 51 -0.43 7.88 -11.13
N ILE A 52 -0.39 8.49 -9.94
CA ILE A 52 -0.42 9.95 -9.74
C ILE A 52 0.64 10.65 -10.60
N ARG A 53 1.89 10.15 -10.59
CA ARG A 53 2.96 10.74 -11.40
C ARG A 53 2.66 10.66 -12.89
N SER A 54 2.11 9.54 -13.35
CA SER A 54 1.74 9.34 -14.76
C SER A 54 0.62 10.30 -15.17
N LEU A 55 -0.40 10.48 -14.33
CA LEU A 55 -1.50 11.41 -14.59
C LEU A 55 -1.02 12.86 -14.63
N LYS A 56 -0.19 13.28 -13.66
CA LYS A 56 0.42 14.62 -13.65
C LYS A 56 1.21 14.90 -14.91
N TYR A 57 1.95 13.89 -15.41
CA TYR A 57 2.70 14.03 -16.64
C TYR A 57 1.76 14.25 -17.84
N ARG A 58 0.71 13.43 -17.98
CA ARG A 58 -0.25 13.54 -19.09
C ARG A 58 -1.04 14.86 -19.06
N ILE A 59 -1.52 15.27 -17.88
CA ILE A 59 -2.19 16.57 -17.70
C ILE A 59 -1.23 17.70 -18.11
N SER A 60 0.03 17.63 -17.69
CA SER A 60 1.03 18.63 -18.06
C SER A 60 1.32 18.66 -19.56
N GLU A 61 1.23 17.55 -20.29
CA GLU A 61 1.36 17.54 -21.75
C GLU A 61 0.18 18.26 -22.42
N ILE A 62 -1.05 17.99 -21.96
CA ILE A 62 -2.27 18.67 -22.45
C ILE A 62 -2.22 20.16 -22.12
N ASP A 63 -1.88 20.53 -20.89
CA ASP A 63 -1.72 21.92 -20.48
C ASP A 63 -0.72 22.64 -21.40
N LYS A 64 0.43 22.02 -21.63
CA LYS A 64 1.47 22.57 -22.50
C LYS A 64 0.96 22.78 -23.92
N GLU A 65 0.20 21.83 -24.45
CA GLU A 65 -0.41 21.95 -25.76
C GLU A 65 -1.43 23.10 -25.84
N ILE A 66 -2.22 23.30 -24.79
CA ILE A 66 -3.14 24.44 -24.67
C ILE A 66 -2.37 25.77 -24.62
N TYR A 67 -1.32 25.85 -23.79
CA TYR A 67 -0.55 27.10 -23.59
C TYR A 67 0.32 27.46 -24.80
N GLU A 68 0.93 26.48 -25.47
CA GLU A 68 1.86 26.72 -26.59
C GLU A 68 1.16 26.67 -27.95
N GLY A 69 -0.01 26.05 -28.06
CA GLY A 69 -0.70 25.80 -29.33
C GLY A 69 -1.35 27.01 -30.00
N ASP A 70 -1.28 28.21 -29.42
CA ASP A 70 -1.94 29.44 -29.89
C ASP A 70 -3.44 29.20 -30.22
N LEU A 71 -4.09 28.35 -29.42
CA LEU A 71 -5.47 27.92 -29.64
C LEU A 71 -6.44 28.98 -29.13
N SER A 72 -7.42 29.35 -29.96
CA SER A 72 -8.54 30.18 -29.53
C SER A 72 -9.49 29.38 -28.66
N VAL A 73 -10.20 30.06 -27.73
CA VAL A 73 -11.29 29.45 -26.97
C VAL A 73 -12.48 29.04 -27.85
N GLU A 74 -12.55 29.51 -29.09
CA GLU A 74 -13.54 29.06 -30.10
C GLU A 74 -13.03 27.87 -30.93
N ASP A 75 -11.76 27.47 -30.77
CA ASP A 75 -11.17 26.35 -31.51
C ASP A 75 -11.76 25.02 -31.00
N PRO A 76 -12.36 24.19 -31.87
CA PRO A 76 -12.85 22.86 -31.48
C PRO A 76 -11.76 21.98 -30.85
N TYR A 77 -10.51 22.16 -31.23
CA TYR A 77 -9.38 21.42 -30.67
C TYR A 77 -9.08 21.81 -29.22
N PHE A 78 -9.16 23.11 -28.90
CA PHE A 78 -9.07 23.58 -27.51
C PHE A 78 -10.14 22.91 -26.64
N HIS A 79 -11.39 22.88 -27.11
CA HIS A 79 -12.47 22.21 -26.39
C HIS A 79 -12.21 20.71 -26.19
N SER A 80 -11.70 20.01 -27.21
CA SER A 80 -11.33 18.60 -27.10
C SER A 80 -10.27 18.36 -26.04
N LEU A 81 -9.25 19.23 -25.94
CA LEU A 81 -8.20 19.12 -24.92
C LEU A 81 -8.76 19.37 -23.50
N CYS A 82 -9.67 20.34 -23.36
CA CYS A 82 -10.37 20.57 -22.09
C CYS A 82 -11.24 19.37 -21.69
N GLU A 83 -11.95 18.77 -22.64
CA GLU A 83 -12.74 17.56 -22.40
C GLU A 83 -11.87 16.36 -22.02
N GLU A 84 -10.66 16.26 -22.56
CA GLU A 84 -9.70 15.21 -22.20
C GLU A 84 -9.08 15.43 -20.80
N VAL A 85 -8.70 16.66 -20.45
CA VAL A 85 -8.00 16.94 -19.18
C VAL A 85 -8.92 16.80 -17.97
N THR A 86 -10.19 17.19 -18.10
CA THR A 86 -11.17 17.21 -17.00
C THR A 86 -11.28 15.88 -16.23
N PRO A 87 -11.53 14.72 -16.89
CA PRO A 87 -11.59 13.44 -16.18
C PRO A 87 -10.24 13.02 -15.58
N LEU A 88 -9.11 13.41 -16.17
CA LEU A 88 -7.78 13.11 -15.64
C LEU A 88 -7.51 13.88 -14.34
N GLU A 89 -7.93 15.15 -14.25
CA GLU A 89 -7.82 15.95 -13.03
C GLU A 89 -8.68 15.37 -11.90
N LEU A 90 -9.89 14.89 -12.22
CA LEU A 90 -10.76 14.23 -11.24
C LEU A 90 -10.11 12.94 -10.71
N GLU A 91 -9.63 12.07 -11.62
CA GLU A 91 -8.93 10.84 -11.24
C GLU A 91 -7.69 11.13 -10.40
N LEU A 92 -6.93 12.16 -10.76
CA LEU A 92 -5.76 12.59 -10.00
C LEU A 92 -6.14 12.96 -8.55
N LEU A 93 -7.20 13.73 -8.38
CA LEU A 93 -7.69 14.15 -7.06
C LEU A 93 -8.16 12.97 -6.21
N GLU A 94 -8.86 12.00 -6.82
CA GLU A 94 -9.29 10.77 -6.14
C GLU A 94 -8.09 9.94 -5.65
N LEU A 95 -7.06 9.78 -6.48
CA LEU A 95 -5.88 9.01 -6.13
C LEU A 95 -5.00 9.73 -5.10
N GLU A 96 -4.89 11.06 -5.17
CA GLU A 96 -4.19 11.85 -4.15
C GLU A 96 -4.87 11.73 -2.78
N PHE A 97 -6.20 11.78 -2.76
CA PHE A 97 -6.98 11.56 -1.55
C PHE A 97 -6.84 10.13 -0.99
N GLU A 98 -6.81 9.12 -1.86
CA GLU A 98 -6.55 7.74 -1.43
C GLU A 98 -5.14 7.59 -0.85
N LEU A 99 -4.15 8.24 -1.45
CA LEU A 99 -2.78 8.23 -0.95
C LEU A 99 -2.67 8.90 0.42
N GLU A 100 -3.30 10.06 0.61
CA GLU A 100 -3.33 10.80 1.89
C GLU A 100 -3.90 9.93 3.03
N LYS A 101 -5.00 9.22 2.78
CA LYS A 101 -5.57 8.25 3.75
C LYS A 101 -4.61 7.15 4.18
N LEU A 102 -3.66 6.78 3.33
CA LEU A 102 -2.64 5.78 3.65
C LEU A 102 -1.45 6.39 4.42
N GLU A 103 -1.26 7.70 4.36
CA GLU A 103 -0.18 8.41 5.09
C GLU A 103 -0.59 8.84 6.50
N ASP A 104 -1.89 9.05 6.75
CA ASP A 104 -2.44 9.48 8.06
C ASP A 104 -2.59 8.36 9.11
N TYR A 105 -2.37 7.09 8.73
CA TYR A 105 -2.38 5.91 9.61
C TYR A 105 -0.98 5.36 9.83
#